data_AF-A0A2D6HEK7-F1
#
_entry.id   AF-A0A2D6HEK7-F1
#
_cell.length_a   1.000
_cell.length_b   1.000
_cell.length_c   1.000
_cell.angle_alpha   90.00
_cell.angle_beta   90.00
_cell.angle_gamma   90.00
#
_symmetry.space_group_name_H-M   'P 1'
#
loop_
_entity.id
_entity.type
_entity.pdbx_description
1 polymer ?
#
loop_
_entity_poly.entity_id
_entity_poly.type
_entity_poly.pdbx_seq_one_letter_code
_entity_poly.pdbx_strand_id
1 'polypeptide(L)'
;MHSIPLLAAALFGAPVPTTGFATEPLPSVRQGDAAPGAADPGDTRLEAAWRSLEAAVRAEVIERFRQEVAWNETFQNALLRFVLDGQERDPGLWPPREPAPFFDPSTHAPRQPTPRRPLKADSERVRKQVERFFFRVPPRRLRSAWSYSYATRGLIREADVNDPERHFTNGLRGFPPDLDLAEALVERALDDGSQREVLTAFGHAYTDRLGALFPGLTLYDAWASGGEMEMPDVDCLGIVHTVLDDWTSWKAPVPASRHEKLYDTIGALFSDARRHRGLRHALARSYLCGATVLRDGYQPSLAAFHALWEDTSSTPATLAERLPPAEDWEEFLADWAKRVSDEPERLAAGRRRQAALSEDGQAVRRTLVRILRETGALD
;
A
#
# COMPACT_ATOMS: atom_id res chain seq x y z
N MET A 1 31.24 14.98 14.17
CA MET A 1 30.87 14.27 12.92
C MET A 1 30.92 12.79 13.23
N HIS A 2 29.78 12.18 13.51
CA HIS A 2 29.68 10.74 13.72
C HIS A 2 28.54 10.25 12.85
N SER A 3 28.87 9.75 11.64
CA SER A 3 28.04 8.75 10.97
C SER A 3 28.13 7.50 11.84
N ILE A 4 27.00 7.08 12.40
CA ILE A 4 26.92 5.89 13.26
C ILE A 4 26.79 4.69 12.32
N PRO A 5 27.62 3.64 12.47
CA PRO A 5 27.72 2.57 11.49
C PRO A 5 26.49 1.65 11.53
N LEU A 6 25.91 1.39 10.34
CA LEU A 6 25.37 0.14 9.76
C LEU A 6 24.66 -0.96 10.61
N LEU A 7 24.66 -0.96 11.94
CA LEU A 7 24.09 -2.07 12.74
C LEU A 7 22.55 -2.07 12.75
N ALA A 8 21.90 -0.91 12.71
CA ALA A 8 20.44 -0.84 12.60
C ALA A 8 19.93 -1.46 11.28
N ALA A 9 20.72 -1.40 10.19
CA ALA A 9 20.32 -1.97 8.90
C ALA A 9 20.22 -3.52 8.92
N ALA A 10 20.89 -4.19 9.86
CA ALA A 10 20.85 -5.65 9.97
C ALA A 10 19.56 -6.16 10.65
N LEU A 11 18.93 -5.36 11.52
CA LEU A 11 17.71 -5.76 12.24
C LEU A 11 16.41 -5.46 11.45
N PHE A 12 16.41 -4.43 10.59
CA PHE A 12 15.22 -4.09 9.76
C PHE A 12 15.26 -4.69 8.35
N GLY A 13 16.37 -5.37 8.03
CA GLY A 13 16.70 -5.83 6.70
C GLY A 13 16.62 -7.33 6.50
N ALA A 14 16.15 -8.13 7.46
CA ALA A 14 15.93 -9.56 7.22
C ALA A 14 15.00 -9.69 6.00
N PRO A 15 15.51 -10.13 4.83
CA PRO A 15 14.62 -10.40 3.71
C PRO A 15 13.62 -11.44 4.20
N VAL A 16 12.34 -11.30 3.83
CA VAL A 16 11.38 -12.40 3.94
C VAL A 16 12.12 -13.65 3.44
N PRO A 17 12.21 -14.74 4.23
CA PRO A 17 13.04 -15.89 3.88
C PRO A 17 12.73 -16.30 2.45
N THR A 18 13.65 -16.01 1.54
CA THR A 18 13.58 -16.39 0.14
C THR A 18 13.93 -17.87 0.07
N THR A 19 13.05 -18.73 0.59
CA THR A 19 13.02 -20.13 0.15
C THR A 19 12.73 -20.06 -1.34
N GLY A 20 13.69 -20.49 -2.15
CA GLY A 20 13.74 -20.24 -3.59
C GLY A 20 12.50 -20.73 -4.34
N PHE A 21 11.49 -19.87 -4.45
CA PHE A 21 10.47 -20.00 -5.47
C PHE A 21 11.10 -19.54 -6.77
N ALA A 22 11.54 -20.49 -7.59
CA ALA A 22 11.90 -20.19 -8.97
C ALA A 22 10.71 -19.49 -9.62
N THR A 23 10.87 -18.22 -9.97
CA THR A 23 9.92 -17.49 -10.80
C THR A 23 10.02 -18.04 -12.22
N GLU A 24 9.37 -19.18 -12.47
CA GLU A 24 9.08 -19.58 -13.83
C GLU A 24 8.27 -18.47 -14.50
N PRO A 25 8.61 -18.08 -15.73
CA PRO A 25 7.83 -17.11 -16.47
C PRO A 25 6.39 -17.62 -16.57
N LEU A 26 5.44 -16.74 -16.24
CA LEU A 26 4.01 -17.04 -16.33
C LEU A 26 3.70 -17.60 -17.72
N PRO A 27 2.90 -18.69 -17.82
CA PRO A 27 2.49 -19.20 -19.12
C PRO A 27 1.79 -18.10 -19.91
N SER A 28 2.24 -17.90 -21.15
CA SER A 28 1.58 -17.02 -22.11
C SER A 28 0.13 -17.46 -22.27
N VAL A 29 -0.80 -16.65 -21.77
CA VAL A 29 -2.24 -16.91 -21.87
C VAL A 29 -2.62 -16.83 -23.35
N ARG A 30 -3.14 -17.94 -23.89
CA ARG A 30 -3.71 -17.97 -25.24
C ARG A 30 -4.86 -16.98 -25.31
N GLN A 31 -4.71 -15.95 -26.14
CA GLN A 31 -5.80 -15.06 -26.52
C GLN A 31 -6.89 -15.92 -27.17
N GLY A 32 -8.05 -16.02 -26.51
CA GLY A 32 -9.25 -16.59 -27.12
C GLY A 32 -9.66 -15.75 -28.34
N ASP A 33 -10.20 -16.43 -29.35
CA ASP A 33 -10.53 -15.90 -30.67
C ASP A 33 -11.44 -14.67 -30.61
N ALA A 34 -10.83 -13.48 -30.54
CA ALA A 34 -11.48 -12.24 -30.89
C ALA A 34 -11.59 -12.17 -32.42
N ALA A 35 -12.76 -11.75 -32.91
CA ALA A 35 -12.97 -11.40 -34.32
C ALA A 35 -11.80 -10.51 -34.82
N PRO A 36 -11.43 -10.56 -36.11
CA PRO A 36 -10.29 -9.84 -36.68
C PRO A 36 -10.56 -8.32 -36.66
N GLY A 37 -10.42 -7.72 -35.49
CA GLY A 37 -10.68 -6.32 -35.19
C GLY A 37 -9.37 -5.63 -34.88
N ALA A 38 -9.24 -4.39 -35.37
CA ALA A 38 -8.05 -3.53 -35.30
C ALA A 38 -7.17 -3.74 -34.06
N ALA A 39 -5.85 -3.80 -34.31
CA ALA A 39 -4.80 -3.91 -33.28
C ALA A 39 -5.10 -2.99 -32.07
N ASP A 40 -4.82 -3.49 -30.86
CA ASP A 40 -5.02 -2.72 -29.62
C ASP A 40 -4.26 -1.39 -29.73
N PRO A 41 -4.94 -0.23 -29.67
CA PRO A 41 -4.26 1.05 -29.68
C PRO A 41 -3.32 1.11 -28.46
N GLY A 42 -2.05 1.42 -28.70
CA GLY A 42 -1.09 1.61 -27.61
C GLY A 42 -1.51 2.74 -26.66
N ASP A 43 -1.06 2.67 -25.40
CA ASP A 43 -1.44 3.61 -24.34
C ASP A 43 -1.25 5.09 -24.73
N THR A 44 -0.18 5.43 -25.45
CA THR A 44 0.06 6.79 -25.93
C THR A 44 -1.08 7.32 -26.82
N ARG A 45 -1.64 6.48 -27.70
CA ARG A 45 -2.77 6.87 -28.57
C ARG A 45 -4.05 7.02 -27.75
N LEU A 46 -4.28 6.12 -26.80
CA LEU A 46 -5.44 6.18 -25.90
C LEU A 46 -5.40 7.44 -25.02
N GLU A 47 -4.23 7.79 -24.47
CA GLU A 47 -4.06 9.02 -23.69
C GLU A 47 -4.27 10.28 -24.54
N ALA A 48 -3.75 10.30 -25.78
CA ALA A 48 -3.96 11.43 -26.69
C ALA A 48 -5.45 11.60 -27.05
N ALA A 49 -6.13 10.51 -27.37
CA ALA A 49 -7.58 10.48 -27.63
C ALA A 49 -8.38 10.97 -26.42
N TRP A 50 -8.03 10.51 -25.21
CA TRP A 50 -8.67 11.00 -24.00
C TRP A 50 -8.47 12.51 -23.78
N ARG A 51 -7.24 13.00 -23.98
CA ARG A 51 -6.89 14.42 -23.82
C ARG A 51 -7.53 15.33 -24.89
N SER A 52 -7.96 14.79 -26.03
CA SER A 52 -8.67 15.58 -27.06
C SER A 52 -10.16 15.74 -26.74
N LEU A 53 -10.75 14.87 -25.92
CA LEU A 53 -12.14 14.98 -25.50
C LEU A 53 -12.36 16.22 -24.60
N GLU A 54 -13.51 16.86 -24.77
CA GLU A 54 -13.99 17.89 -23.86
C GLU A 54 -14.32 17.32 -22.47
N ALA A 55 -14.26 18.16 -21.43
CA ALA A 55 -14.47 17.72 -20.05
C ALA A 55 -15.84 17.06 -19.81
N ALA A 56 -16.90 17.56 -20.45
CA ALA A 56 -18.24 16.97 -20.34
C ALA A 56 -18.28 15.55 -20.95
N VAL A 57 -17.66 15.37 -22.12
CA VAL A 57 -17.58 14.06 -22.79
C VAL A 57 -16.72 13.09 -21.98
N ARG A 58 -15.63 13.55 -21.37
CA ARG A 58 -14.82 12.73 -20.44
C ARG A 58 -15.65 12.22 -19.27
N ALA A 59 -16.48 13.07 -18.67
CA ALA A 59 -17.35 12.67 -17.57
C ALA A 59 -18.37 11.61 -18.02
N GLU A 60 -19.00 11.79 -19.19
CA GLU A 60 -19.94 10.81 -19.76
C GLU A 60 -19.27 9.46 -20.07
N VAL A 61 -18.09 9.48 -20.69
CA VAL A 61 -17.30 8.27 -20.97
C VAL A 61 -17.01 7.50 -19.68
N ILE A 62 -16.65 8.19 -18.60
CA ILE A 62 -16.33 7.55 -17.31
C ILE A 62 -17.58 7.04 -16.63
N GLU A 63 -18.68 7.78 -16.66
CA GLU A 63 -19.94 7.29 -16.10
C GLU A 63 -20.41 6.02 -16.83
N ARG A 64 -20.37 6.02 -18.16
CA ARG A 64 -20.66 4.85 -18.98
C ARG A 64 -19.71 3.69 -18.67
N PHE A 65 -18.41 3.96 -18.55
CA PHE A 65 -17.42 2.95 -18.18
C PHE A 65 -17.71 2.32 -16.83
N ARG A 66 -18.10 3.13 -15.83
CA ARG A 66 -18.48 2.63 -14.50
C ARG A 66 -19.69 1.71 -14.57
N GLN A 67 -20.73 2.13 -15.28
CA GLN A 67 -21.94 1.33 -15.45
C GLN A 67 -21.62 0.01 -16.16
N GLU A 68 -20.96 0.03 -17.31
CA GLU A 68 -20.67 -1.19 -18.08
C GLU A 68 -19.72 -2.15 -17.34
N VAL A 69 -18.67 -1.63 -16.68
CA VAL A 69 -17.79 -2.48 -15.86
C VAL A 69 -18.55 -3.07 -14.68
N ALA A 70 -19.48 -2.33 -14.05
CA ALA A 70 -20.29 -2.87 -12.97
C ALA A 70 -21.20 -4.03 -13.39
N TRP A 71 -21.47 -4.22 -14.68
CA TRP A 71 -22.23 -5.36 -15.22
C TRP A 71 -21.37 -6.53 -15.69
N ASN A 72 -20.04 -6.38 -15.78
CA ASN A 72 -19.18 -7.49 -16.16
C ASN A 72 -19.30 -8.64 -15.14
N GLU A 73 -19.63 -9.84 -15.60
CA GLU A 73 -19.75 -11.06 -14.79
C GLU A 73 -18.39 -11.74 -14.59
N THR A 74 -17.40 -10.96 -14.15
CA THR A 74 -16.04 -11.42 -13.89
C THR A 74 -15.86 -11.87 -12.44
N PHE A 75 -14.83 -12.68 -12.20
CA PHE A 75 -14.48 -13.10 -10.84
C PHE A 75 -14.06 -11.91 -9.98
N GLN A 76 -13.25 -10.99 -10.52
CA GLN A 76 -12.85 -9.74 -9.87
C GLN A 76 -14.06 -8.91 -9.44
N ASN A 77 -15.08 -8.79 -10.28
CA ASN A 77 -16.28 -8.01 -9.94
C ASN A 77 -17.15 -8.69 -8.90
N ALA A 78 -17.22 -10.03 -8.89
CA ALA A 78 -17.91 -10.75 -7.83
C ALA A 78 -17.27 -10.47 -6.46
N LEU A 79 -15.93 -10.47 -6.39
CA LEU A 79 -15.20 -10.11 -5.17
C LEU A 79 -15.36 -8.63 -4.79
N LEU A 80 -15.34 -7.74 -5.79
CA LEU A 80 -15.54 -6.31 -5.58
C LEU A 80 -16.92 -6.04 -4.96
N ARG A 81 -17.99 -6.60 -5.54
CA ARG A 81 -19.35 -6.48 -5.01
C ARG A 81 -19.44 -7.09 -3.62
N PHE A 82 -18.88 -8.27 -3.39
CA PHE A 82 -18.86 -8.90 -2.06
C PHE A 82 -18.30 -7.98 -0.97
N VAL A 83 -17.19 -7.27 -1.23
CA VAL A 83 -16.61 -6.33 -0.26
C VAL A 83 -17.44 -5.06 -0.13
N LEU A 84 -17.94 -4.50 -1.24
CA LEU A 84 -18.70 -3.25 -1.23
C LEU A 84 -20.10 -3.42 -0.63
N ASP A 85 -20.77 -4.55 -0.86
CA ASP A 85 -22.08 -4.87 -0.29
C ASP A 85 -22.02 -5.06 1.23
N GLY A 86 -20.86 -5.47 1.76
CA GLY A 86 -20.60 -5.59 3.20
C GLY A 86 -20.27 -4.27 3.89
N GLN A 87 -20.17 -3.15 3.16
CA GLN A 87 -19.80 -1.86 3.72
C GLN A 87 -21.03 -1.12 4.27
N GLU A 88 -21.08 -0.94 5.59
CA GLU A 88 -22.19 -0.28 6.27
C GLU A 88 -22.16 1.25 6.18
N ARG A 89 -20.97 1.84 5.97
CA ARG A 89 -20.76 3.30 5.98
C ARG A 89 -20.66 3.84 4.56
N ASP A 90 -21.48 4.85 4.26
CA ASP A 90 -21.38 5.63 3.02
C ASP A 90 -19.93 6.11 2.82
N PRO A 91 -19.27 5.75 1.70
CA PRO A 91 -17.94 6.20 1.38
C PRO A 91 -17.77 7.73 1.50
N GLY A 92 -18.77 8.52 1.09
CA GLY A 92 -18.72 9.99 1.14
C GLY A 92 -18.51 10.58 2.54
N LEU A 93 -18.82 9.81 3.59
CA LEU A 93 -18.69 10.22 4.99
C LEU A 93 -17.29 10.02 5.56
N TRP A 94 -16.37 9.35 4.88
CA TRP A 94 -14.99 9.21 5.34
C TRP A 94 -14.22 10.54 5.22
N PRO A 95 -13.32 10.87 6.16
CA PRO A 95 -12.61 12.15 6.14
C PRO A 95 -11.60 12.24 4.98
N PRO A 96 -11.30 13.44 4.47
CA PRO A 96 -10.15 13.67 3.61
C PRO A 96 -8.83 13.45 4.38
N ARG A 97 -7.74 13.25 3.65
CA ARG A 97 -6.42 13.17 4.26
C ARG A 97 -6.02 14.51 4.87
N GLU A 98 -5.79 14.48 6.18
CA GLU A 98 -5.16 15.59 6.89
C GLU A 98 -3.63 15.48 6.82
N PRO A 99 -2.91 16.61 6.95
CA PRO A 99 -1.48 16.59 7.15
C PRO A 99 -1.10 15.70 8.34
N ALA A 100 -0.05 14.90 8.20
CA ALA A 100 0.44 14.07 9.29
C ALA A 100 0.84 14.95 10.50
N PRO A 101 0.44 14.59 11.73
CA PRO A 101 0.84 15.34 12.92
C PRO A 101 2.35 15.20 13.14
N PHE A 102 2.94 16.04 13.98
CA PHE A 102 4.34 15.91 14.39
C PHE A 102 4.44 16.04 15.91
N PHE A 103 5.43 15.39 16.51
CA PHE A 103 5.64 15.49 17.96
C PHE A 103 6.03 16.91 18.36
N ASP A 104 5.37 17.44 19.40
CA ASP A 104 5.64 18.78 19.90
C ASP A 104 6.99 18.86 20.63
N PRO A 105 7.94 19.70 20.17
CA PRO A 105 9.21 19.91 20.85
C PRO A 105 9.08 20.37 22.29
N SER A 106 8.06 21.16 22.63
CA SER A 106 7.89 21.67 23.98
C SER A 106 7.43 20.58 24.96
N THR A 107 6.72 19.58 24.45
CA THR A 107 6.24 18.43 25.22
C THR A 107 7.32 17.36 25.36
N HIS A 108 7.93 16.89 24.26
CA HIS A 108 8.82 15.73 24.30
C HIS A 108 10.30 16.06 24.51
N ALA A 109 10.73 17.29 24.20
CA ALA A 109 12.12 17.71 24.37
C ALA A 109 12.24 19.16 24.93
N PRO A 110 11.61 19.49 26.07
CA PRO A 110 11.51 20.88 26.57
C PRO A 110 12.85 21.55 26.85
N ARG A 111 13.89 20.77 27.18
CA ARG A 111 15.25 21.29 27.47
C ARG A 111 16.08 21.54 26.22
N GLN A 112 15.63 21.04 25.07
CA GLN A 112 16.28 21.21 23.77
C GLN A 112 15.21 21.21 22.66
N PRO A 113 14.31 22.21 22.65
CA PRO A 113 13.24 22.23 21.66
C PRO A 113 13.82 22.49 20.27
N THR A 114 13.60 21.58 19.33
CA THR A 114 13.95 21.77 17.91
C THR A 114 12.74 22.31 17.16
N PRO A 115 12.75 23.57 16.67
CA PRO A 115 11.61 24.15 15.97
C PRO A 115 11.27 23.37 14.69
N ARG A 116 9.96 23.17 14.44
CA ARG A 116 9.48 22.49 13.22
C ARG A 116 9.31 23.50 12.09
N ARG A 117 9.94 23.20 10.95
CA ARG A 117 9.94 24.07 9.77
C ARG A 117 9.37 23.29 8.58
N PRO A 118 8.07 23.45 8.25
CA PRO A 118 7.47 22.77 7.12
C PRO A 118 8.14 23.21 5.82
N LEU A 119 8.59 22.22 5.04
CA LEU A 119 9.07 22.45 3.68
C LEU A 119 7.88 22.60 2.71
N LYS A 120 8.12 23.23 1.56
CA LYS A 120 7.15 23.20 0.46
C LYS A 120 7.13 21.80 -0.15
N ALA A 121 5.92 21.26 -0.39
CA ALA A 121 5.74 19.90 -0.90
C ALA A 121 6.41 19.65 -2.26
N ASP A 122 6.49 20.67 -3.11
CA ASP A 122 7.11 20.63 -4.44
C ASP A 122 8.62 20.95 -4.44
N SER A 123 9.21 21.22 -3.27
CA SER A 123 10.64 21.54 -3.18
C SER A 123 11.53 20.38 -3.60
N GLU A 124 12.68 20.70 -4.23
CA GLU A 124 13.67 19.69 -4.65
C GLU A 124 14.15 18.82 -3.49
N ARG A 125 14.27 19.41 -2.29
CA ARG A 125 14.65 18.68 -1.07
C ARG A 125 13.62 17.62 -0.69
N VAL A 126 12.33 17.93 -0.74
CA VAL A 126 11.27 16.95 -0.48
C VAL A 126 11.29 15.85 -1.54
N ARG A 127 11.38 16.21 -2.83
CA ARG A 127 11.42 15.25 -3.93
C ARG A 127 12.59 14.26 -3.80
N LYS A 128 13.81 14.75 -3.53
CA LYS A 128 14.99 13.91 -3.30
C LYS A 128 14.83 12.99 -2.10
N GLN A 129 14.16 13.45 -1.03
CA GLN A 129 13.90 12.62 0.14
C GLN A 129 12.86 11.54 -0.14
N VAL A 130 11.80 11.85 -0.89
CA VAL A 130 10.80 10.87 -1.36
C VAL A 130 11.50 9.81 -2.22
N GLU A 131 12.29 10.23 -3.22
CA GLU A 131 13.08 9.32 -4.06
C GLU A 131 13.98 8.43 -3.20
N ARG A 132 14.69 9.00 -2.21
CA ARG A 132 15.55 8.25 -1.29
C ARG A 132 14.79 7.25 -0.44
N PHE A 133 13.62 7.57 0.10
CA PHE A 133 12.87 6.64 0.95
C PHE A 133 12.15 5.55 0.16
N PHE A 134 11.75 5.85 -1.08
CA PHE A 134 10.99 4.93 -1.91
C PHE A 134 11.80 4.30 -3.05
N PHE A 135 13.13 4.46 -3.12
CA PHE A 135 13.92 3.94 -4.26
C PHE A 135 13.81 2.42 -4.47
N ARG A 136 13.66 1.64 -3.39
CA ARG A 136 13.48 0.18 -3.46
C ARG A 136 12.03 -0.25 -3.63
N VAL A 137 11.13 0.72 -3.63
CA VAL A 137 9.70 0.49 -3.55
C VAL A 137 9.13 0.72 -4.95
N PRO A 138 8.75 -0.34 -5.67
CA PRO A 138 8.29 -0.15 -7.04
C PRO A 138 7.02 0.71 -7.05
N PRO A 139 6.88 1.61 -8.04
CA PRO A 139 5.76 2.52 -8.10
C PRO A 139 4.45 1.74 -8.26
N ARG A 140 3.44 2.14 -7.49
CA ARG A 140 2.11 1.54 -7.59
C ARG A 140 1.47 1.96 -8.92
N ARG A 141 0.91 0.99 -9.64
CA ARG A 141 0.17 1.24 -10.90
C ARG A 141 -1.22 1.83 -10.65
N LEU A 142 -1.88 1.47 -9.55
CA LEU A 142 -3.19 2.00 -9.20
C LEU A 142 -3.08 3.41 -8.61
N ARG A 143 -3.88 4.35 -9.12
CA ARG A 143 -4.07 5.69 -8.53
C ARG A 143 -5.25 5.65 -7.56
N SER A 144 -4.96 5.58 -6.27
CA SER A 144 -5.98 5.48 -5.22
C SER A 144 -6.51 6.85 -4.81
N ALA A 145 -7.83 6.95 -4.63
CA ALA A 145 -8.51 7.96 -3.84
C ALA A 145 -8.80 7.46 -2.42
N TRP A 146 -8.60 6.17 -2.15
CA TRP A 146 -8.83 5.56 -0.83
C TRP A 146 -7.55 4.97 -0.24
N SER A 147 -7.39 5.13 1.07
CA SER A 147 -6.39 4.42 1.85
C SER A 147 -6.96 3.99 3.19
N TYR A 148 -6.38 2.94 3.78
CA TYR A 148 -6.64 2.54 5.15
C TYR A 148 -5.66 3.25 6.10
N SER A 149 -6.18 3.83 7.19
CA SER A 149 -5.39 4.43 8.25
C SER A 149 -5.35 3.50 9.46
N TYR A 150 -4.17 2.90 9.71
CA TYR A 150 -3.93 2.11 10.90
C TYR A 150 -4.06 2.92 12.20
N ALA A 151 -3.88 4.24 12.15
CA ALA A 151 -4.01 5.09 13.32
C ALA A 151 -5.47 5.23 13.77
N THR A 152 -6.37 5.50 12.82
CA THR A 152 -7.81 5.69 13.12
C THR A 152 -8.63 4.42 12.95
N ARG A 153 -8.05 3.37 12.38
CA ARG A 153 -8.73 2.14 11.90
C ARG A 153 -9.91 2.44 10.97
N GLY A 154 -9.80 3.54 10.24
CA GLY A 154 -10.79 4.03 9.30
C GLY A 154 -10.20 4.22 7.91
N LEU A 155 -11.08 4.43 6.93
CA LEU A 155 -10.67 4.81 5.59
C LEU A 155 -10.46 6.33 5.53
N ILE A 156 -9.55 6.74 4.65
CA ILE A 156 -9.24 8.14 4.36
C ILE A 156 -9.37 8.38 2.85
N ARG A 157 -9.91 9.54 2.48
CA ARG A 157 -9.91 10.03 1.10
C ARG A 157 -8.58 10.72 0.77
N GLU A 158 -7.80 10.10 -0.09
CA GLU A 158 -6.50 10.59 -0.58
C GLU A 158 -6.64 11.55 -1.76
N ALA A 159 -7.73 11.43 -2.53
CA ALA A 159 -7.98 12.23 -3.73
C ALA A 159 -9.49 12.38 -3.98
N ASP A 160 -9.84 13.15 -5.01
CA ASP A 160 -11.23 13.21 -5.49
C ASP A 160 -11.66 11.83 -6.03
N VAL A 161 -12.72 11.30 -5.44
CA VAL A 161 -13.29 9.99 -5.77
C VAL A 161 -13.94 9.99 -7.15
N ASN A 162 -14.33 11.17 -7.65
CA ASN A 162 -14.98 11.35 -8.95
C ASN A 162 -14.04 11.86 -10.04
N ASP A 163 -12.73 11.97 -9.79
CA ASP A 163 -11.75 12.42 -10.79
C ASP A 163 -11.77 11.55 -12.06
N PRO A 164 -12.23 12.08 -13.22
CA PRO A 164 -12.27 11.34 -14.48
C PRO A 164 -10.89 10.88 -14.94
N GLU A 165 -9.84 11.67 -14.70
CA GLU A 165 -8.47 11.33 -15.11
C GLU A 165 -7.94 10.11 -14.34
N ARG A 166 -8.29 10.02 -13.05
CA ARG A 166 -7.96 8.86 -12.22
C ARG A 166 -8.67 7.61 -12.72
N HIS A 167 -9.99 7.67 -12.95
CA HIS A 167 -10.78 6.55 -13.44
C HIS A 167 -10.30 6.08 -14.82
N PHE A 168 -10.03 7.01 -15.74
CA PHE A 168 -9.45 6.70 -17.05
C PHE A 168 -8.09 5.99 -16.91
N THR A 169 -7.16 6.57 -16.14
CA THR A 169 -5.81 6.00 -15.92
C THR A 169 -5.89 4.60 -15.32
N ASN A 170 -6.78 4.40 -14.34
CA ASN A 170 -6.98 3.12 -13.68
C ASN A 170 -7.62 2.10 -14.62
N GLY A 171 -8.65 2.48 -15.37
CA GLY A 171 -9.32 1.64 -16.35
C GLY A 171 -8.36 1.19 -17.47
N LEU A 172 -7.50 2.09 -17.98
CA LEU A 172 -6.45 1.72 -18.93
C LEU A 172 -5.51 0.64 -18.38
N ARG A 173 -5.23 0.69 -17.08
CA ARG A 173 -4.35 -0.27 -16.39
C ARG A 173 -5.08 -1.55 -15.97
N GLY A 174 -6.37 -1.67 -16.27
CA GLY A 174 -7.20 -2.83 -15.96
C GLY A 174 -7.71 -2.86 -14.52
N PHE A 175 -7.81 -1.70 -13.86
CA PHE A 175 -8.41 -1.61 -12.53
C PHE A 175 -9.86 -1.13 -12.67
N PRO A 176 -10.86 -1.92 -12.23
CA PRO A 176 -12.24 -1.47 -12.23
C PRO A 176 -12.43 -0.28 -11.28
N PRO A 177 -13.49 0.51 -11.47
CA PRO A 177 -13.90 1.53 -10.51
C PRO A 177 -14.01 0.95 -9.10
N ASP A 178 -13.68 1.77 -8.10
CA ASP A 178 -13.80 1.44 -6.67
C ASP A 178 -12.93 0.25 -6.19
N LEU A 179 -12.02 -0.28 -7.03
CA LEU A 179 -11.05 -1.30 -6.59
C LEU A 179 -10.18 -0.82 -5.43
N ASP A 180 -9.77 0.45 -5.42
CA ASP A 180 -8.98 1.03 -4.34
C ASP A 180 -9.78 1.19 -3.04
N LEU A 181 -11.09 1.45 -3.13
CA LEU A 181 -11.99 1.42 -1.97
C LEU A 181 -12.07 0.02 -1.38
N ALA A 182 -12.33 -0.99 -2.22
CA ALA A 182 -12.41 -2.37 -1.78
C ALA A 182 -11.07 -2.88 -1.22
N GLU A 183 -9.93 -2.51 -1.81
CA GLU A 183 -8.60 -2.82 -1.25
C GLU A 183 -8.44 -2.26 0.17
N ALA A 184 -8.83 -1.00 0.40
CA ALA A 184 -8.76 -0.37 1.72
C ALA A 184 -9.74 -1.01 2.73
N LEU A 185 -10.92 -1.45 2.28
CA LEU A 185 -11.88 -2.17 3.12
C LEU A 185 -11.38 -3.57 3.50
N VAL A 186 -10.74 -4.27 2.57
CA VAL A 186 -10.10 -5.56 2.85
C VAL A 186 -8.96 -5.36 3.85
N GLU A 187 -8.10 -4.36 3.65
CA GLU A 187 -7.02 -4.06 4.61
C GLU A 187 -7.58 -3.76 6.01
N ARG A 188 -8.66 -2.98 6.11
CA ARG A 188 -9.38 -2.73 7.36
C ARG A 188 -9.90 -4.01 8.01
N ALA A 189 -10.46 -4.93 7.22
CA ALA A 189 -11.01 -6.19 7.73
C ALA A 189 -9.91 -7.13 8.24
N LEU A 190 -8.70 -7.05 7.68
CA LEU A 190 -7.54 -7.86 8.10
C LEU A 190 -6.81 -7.28 9.32
N ASP A 191 -7.04 -6.03 9.68
CA ASP A 191 -6.38 -5.37 10.82
C ASP A 191 -7.13 -5.57 12.14
N ASP A 192 -6.55 -6.36 13.04
CA ASP A 192 -7.05 -6.55 14.41
C ASP A 192 -6.85 -5.32 15.33
N GLY A 193 -5.99 -4.38 14.93
CA GLY A 193 -5.71 -3.14 15.65
C GLY A 193 -4.72 -3.26 16.82
N SER A 194 -4.09 -4.42 17.02
CA SER A 194 -3.08 -4.65 18.07
C SER A 194 -1.90 -3.68 17.99
N GLN A 195 -1.53 -3.27 16.77
CA GLN A 195 -0.41 -2.34 16.52
C GLN A 195 -0.86 -0.88 16.36
N ARG A 196 -2.12 -0.53 16.69
CA ARG A 196 -2.68 0.81 16.43
C ARG A 196 -1.87 1.93 17.08
N GLU A 197 -1.48 1.78 18.34
CA GLU A 197 -0.74 2.82 19.07
C GLU A 197 0.63 3.08 18.46
N VAL A 198 1.38 2.00 18.19
CA VAL A 198 2.68 2.06 17.53
C VAL A 198 2.54 2.69 16.14
N LEU A 199 1.60 2.23 15.32
CA LEU A 199 1.38 2.76 13.97
C LEU A 199 0.85 4.20 13.97
N THR A 200 0.19 4.64 15.04
CA THR A 200 -0.16 6.06 15.24
C THR A 200 1.08 6.90 15.48
N ALA A 201 2.00 6.45 16.35
CA ALA A 201 3.27 7.12 16.59
C ALA A 201 4.11 7.21 15.29
N PHE A 202 4.24 6.09 14.55
CA PHE A 202 4.95 6.10 13.26
C PHE A 202 4.18 6.80 12.13
N GLY A 203 2.89 7.11 12.31
CA GLY A 203 2.09 7.91 11.39
C GLY A 203 2.40 9.40 11.43
N HIS A 204 3.23 9.86 12.38
CA HIS A 204 3.67 11.25 12.45
C HIS A 204 4.58 11.62 11.27
N ALA A 205 4.58 12.90 10.90
CA ALA A 205 5.41 13.44 9.84
C ALA A 205 6.90 13.26 10.14
N TYR A 206 7.66 12.83 9.14
CA TYR A 206 9.11 12.75 9.25
C TYR A 206 9.74 14.14 9.33
N THR A 207 10.65 14.30 10.27
CA THR A 207 11.51 15.47 10.34
C THR A 207 12.98 15.07 10.42
N ASP A 208 13.85 15.88 9.82
CA ASP A 208 15.28 15.67 9.97
C ASP A 208 15.82 16.25 11.29
N ARG A 209 17.10 15.98 11.56
CA ARG A 209 17.83 16.49 12.73
C ARG A 209 17.70 18.00 12.96
N LEU A 210 17.50 18.79 11.91
CA LEU A 210 17.38 20.25 11.99
C LEU A 210 15.92 20.72 12.14
N GLY A 211 14.97 19.79 12.26
CA GLY A 211 13.54 20.08 12.38
C GLY A 211 12.87 20.46 11.06
N ALA A 212 13.50 20.19 9.91
CA ALA A 212 12.80 20.36 8.63
C ALA A 212 11.73 19.27 8.51
N LEU A 213 10.46 19.67 8.37
CA LEU A 213 9.32 18.76 8.26
C LEU A 213 9.02 18.51 6.79
N PHE A 214 8.97 17.23 6.40
CA PHE A 214 8.79 16.79 5.02
C PHE A 214 7.32 16.40 4.78
N PRO A 215 6.52 17.23 4.07
CA PRO A 215 5.13 16.90 3.80
C PRO A 215 5.01 15.59 3.01
N GLY A 216 4.03 14.76 3.38
CA GLY A 216 3.76 13.50 2.70
C GLY A 216 4.72 12.35 3.06
N LEU A 217 5.74 12.58 3.90
CA LEU A 217 6.60 11.54 4.45
C LEU A 217 6.30 11.35 5.94
N THR A 218 6.10 10.11 6.35
CA THR A 218 5.89 9.73 7.76
C THR A 218 7.15 9.10 8.36
N LEU A 219 7.19 9.01 9.69
CA LEU A 219 8.21 8.22 10.39
C LEU A 219 8.18 6.76 9.93
N TYR A 220 7.00 6.18 9.66
CA TYR A 220 6.89 4.86 9.07
C TYR A 220 7.66 4.76 7.75
N ASP A 221 7.51 5.72 6.84
CA ASP A 221 8.20 5.70 5.54
C ASP A 221 9.71 5.81 5.70
N ALA A 222 10.17 6.63 6.65
CA ALA A 222 11.58 6.78 6.97
C ALA A 222 12.18 5.46 7.49
N TRP A 223 11.55 4.85 8.50
CA TRP A 223 11.99 3.59 9.09
C TRP A 223 11.87 2.40 8.11
N ALA A 224 10.79 2.34 7.31
CA ALA A 224 10.57 1.29 6.32
C ALA A 224 11.57 1.36 5.16
N SER A 225 12.16 2.52 4.88
CA SER A 225 13.12 2.68 3.78
C SER A 225 14.38 1.81 3.95
N GLY A 226 14.72 1.44 5.19
CA GLY A 226 15.97 0.76 5.54
C GLY A 226 17.23 1.58 5.24
N GLY A 227 17.09 2.86 4.89
CA GLY A 227 18.20 3.77 4.68
C GLY A 227 18.65 4.41 5.99
N GLU A 228 19.89 4.94 6.00
CA GLU A 228 20.34 5.81 7.09
C GLU A 228 19.41 7.04 7.16
N MET A 229 18.97 7.39 8.36
CA MET A 229 18.12 8.55 8.61
C MET A 229 18.62 9.27 9.86
N GLU A 230 18.51 10.59 9.85
CA GLU A 230 18.81 11.39 11.03
C GLU A 230 17.50 11.93 11.59
N MET A 231 17.17 11.53 12.81
CA MET A 231 15.98 12.01 13.53
C MET A 231 16.39 12.90 14.69
N PRO A 232 15.65 13.99 14.97
CA PRO A 232 15.88 14.78 16.17
C PRO A 232 15.37 14.05 17.41
N ASP A 233 15.99 14.29 18.58
CA ASP A 233 15.60 13.66 19.86
C ASP A 233 14.09 13.75 20.12
N VAL A 234 13.45 14.86 19.75
CA VAL A 234 12.00 15.05 19.91
C VAL A 234 11.15 13.98 19.21
N ASP A 235 11.56 13.46 18.04
CA ASP A 235 10.79 12.42 17.35
C ASP A 235 11.01 11.06 18.03
N CYS A 236 12.26 10.76 18.40
CA CYS A 236 12.61 9.53 19.11
C CYS A 236 11.93 9.47 20.49
N LEU A 237 12.01 10.56 21.26
CA LEU A 237 11.34 10.73 22.54
C LEU A 237 9.82 10.74 22.38
N GLY A 238 9.31 11.35 21.31
CA GLY A 238 7.90 11.29 20.92
C GLY A 238 7.36 9.87 20.86
N ILE A 239 8.07 8.99 20.14
CA ILE A 239 7.69 7.57 20.02
C ILE A 239 7.70 6.88 21.39
N VAL A 240 8.82 6.93 22.13
CA VAL A 240 8.92 6.17 23.40
C VAL A 240 7.99 6.72 24.49
N HIS A 241 7.78 8.03 24.56
CA HIS A 241 6.82 8.62 25.50
C HIS A 241 5.37 8.26 25.15
N THR A 242 5.05 8.16 23.85
CA THR A 242 3.68 7.84 23.42
C THR A 242 3.40 6.35 23.56
N VAL A 243 4.32 5.49 23.14
CA VAL A 243 4.09 4.04 23.03
C VAL A 243 4.46 3.29 24.30
N LEU A 244 5.49 3.73 25.03
CA LEU A 244 5.97 3.03 26.24
C LEU A 244 5.63 3.78 27.53
N ASP A 245 5.06 4.99 27.43
CA ASP A 245 4.80 5.90 28.55
C ASP A 245 6.06 6.14 29.44
N ASP A 246 7.26 6.01 28.87
CA ASP A 246 8.51 6.14 29.62
C ASP A 246 9.09 7.55 29.56
N TRP A 247 8.51 8.44 30.36
CA TRP A 247 8.99 9.82 30.55
C TRP A 247 10.17 9.93 31.51
N THR A 248 10.59 8.82 32.13
CA THR A 248 11.55 8.84 33.24
C THR A 248 12.95 8.46 32.80
N SER A 249 13.08 7.39 32.01
CA SER A 249 14.36 6.90 31.49
C SER A 249 14.87 7.74 30.32
N TRP A 250 13.94 8.29 29.55
CA TRP A 250 14.21 9.02 28.30
C TRP A 250 13.85 10.49 28.47
N LYS A 251 14.87 11.36 28.49
CA LYS A 251 14.70 12.81 28.64
C LYS A 251 15.72 13.53 27.78
N ALA A 252 15.30 14.61 27.14
CA ALA A 252 16.22 15.48 26.40
C ALA A 252 17.13 16.29 27.37
N PRO A 253 18.41 16.53 27.02
CA PRO A 253 19.13 15.90 25.91
C PRO A 253 19.43 14.43 26.22
N VAL A 254 19.24 13.54 25.24
CA VAL A 254 19.59 12.12 25.45
C VAL A 254 21.11 11.97 25.43
N PRO A 255 21.75 11.41 26.47
CA PRO A 255 23.19 11.20 26.48
C PRO A 255 23.63 10.29 25.33
N ALA A 256 24.77 10.59 24.70
CA ALA A 256 25.29 9.82 23.56
C ALA A 256 25.45 8.32 23.87
N SER A 257 25.81 7.99 25.11
CA SER A 257 25.93 6.59 25.58
C SER A 257 24.61 5.82 25.61
N ARG A 258 23.46 6.49 25.45
CA ARG A 258 22.13 5.87 25.42
C ARG A 258 21.47 5.89 24.03
N HIS A 259 22.10 6.53 23.04
CA HIS A 259 21.51 6.66 21.69
C HIS A 259 21.24 5.30 21.06
N GLU A 260 22.22 4.39 21.07
CA GLU A 260 22.08 3.04 20.54
C GLU A 260 20.89 2.31 21.16
N LYS A 261 20.83 2.24 22.50
CA LYS A 261 19.71 1.62 23.22
C LYS A 261 18.35 2.25 22.89
N LEU A 262 18.28 3.57 22.71
CA LEU A 262 17.04 4.25 22.31
C LEU A 262 16.60 3.81 20.92
N TYR A 263 17.52 3.81 19.96
CA TYR A 263 17.24 3.38 18.59
C TYR A 263 16.87 1.90 18.50
N ASP A 264 17.52 1.02 19.27
CA ASP A 264 17.17 -0.39 19.36
C ASP A 264 15.75 -0.59 19.91
N THR A 265 15.38 0.20 20.92
CA THR A 265 14.04 0.17 21.54
C THR A 265 12.97 0.58 20.53
N ILE A 266 13.15 1.72 19.85
CA ILE A 266 12.23 2.19 18.80
C ILE A 266 12.20 1.20 17.63
N GLY A 267 13.36 0.62 17.34
CA GLY A 267 13.53 -0.44 16.37
C GLY A 267 12.65 -1.64 16.61
N ALA A 268 12.70 -2.22 17.80
CA ALA A 268 11.86 -3.35 18.17
C ALA A 268 10.37 -3.04 17.97
N LEU A 269 9.91 -1.87 18.43
CA LEU A 269 8.54 -1.40 18.21
C LEU A 269 8.18 -1.32 16.72
N PHE A 270 9.08 -0.73 15.91
CA PHE A 270 8.86 -0.59 14.48
C PHE A 270 8.80 -1.93 13.76
N SER A 271 9.67 -2.88 14.10
CA SER A 271 9.74 -4.19 13.45
C SER A 271 8.41 -4.92 13.51
N ASP A 272 7.79 -4.97 14.69
CA ASP A 272 6.51 -5.65 14.88
C ASP A 272 5.38 -4.92 14.13
N ALA A 273 5.33 -3.60 14.25
CA ALA A 273 4.35 -2.78 13.53
C ALA A 273 4.49 -2.91 12.00
N ARG A 274 5.72 -2.99 11.48
CA ARG A 274 6.02 -3.18 10.06
C ARG A 274 5.62 -4.57 9.58
N ARG A 275 5.91 -5.63 10.36
CA ARG A 275 5.47 -7.01 10.03
C ARG A 275 3.95 -7.10 9.97
N HIS A 276 3.29 -6.55 10.98
CA HIS A 276 1.83 -6.49 11.09
C HIS A 276 1.18 -5.80 9.89
N ARG A 277 1.57 -4.54 9.64
CA ARG A 277 1.04 -3.73 8.54
C ARG A 277 1.44 -4.28 7.18
N GLY A 278 2.70 -4.68 7.01
CA GLY A 278 3.25 -5.15 5.74
C GLY A 278 2.49 -6.37 5.20
N LEU A 279 2.22 -7.37 6.06
CA LEU A 279 1.49 -8.57 5.67
C LEU A 279 0.06 -8.24 5.24
N ARG A 280 -0.69 -7.51 6.08
CA ARG A 280 -2.09 -7.13 5.83
C ARG A 280 -2.22 -6.29 4.57
N HIS A 281 -1.31 -5.34 4.38
CA HIS A 281 -1.27 -4.51 3.18
C HIS A 281 -0.97 -5.34 1.91
N ALA A 282 -0.06 -6.32 1.99
CA ALA A 282 0.27 -7.16 0.84
C ALA A 282 -0.87 -8.13 0.47
N LEU A 283 -1.57 -8.67 1.48
CA LEU A 283 -2.75 -9.51 1.28
C LEU A 283 -3.90 -8.71 0.67
N ALA A 284 -4.18 -7.51 1.18
CA ALA A 284 -5.22 -6.63 0.63
C ALA A 284 -4.94 -6.30 -0.85
N ARG A 285 -3.69 -5.93 -1.18
CA ARG A 285 -3.28 -5.64 -2.57
C ARG A 285 -3.42 -6.81 -3.53
N SER A 286 -3.30 -8.05 -3.06
CA SER A 286 -3.45 -9.26 -3.88
C SER A 286 -4.91 -9.75 -3.97
N TYR A 287 -5.84 -9.14 -3.24
CA TYR A 287 -7.24 -9.59 -3.21
C TYR A 287 -7.94 -9.45 -4.57
N LEU A 288 -7.78 -8.30 -5.23
CA LEU A 288 -8.45 -7.96 -6.50
C LEU A 288 -7.50 -7.86 -7.70
N CYS A 289 -6.19 -8.03 -7.52
CA CYS A 289 -5.21 -7.85 -8.60
C CYS A 289 -4.21 -9.00 -8.67
N GLY A 290 -4.21 -9.72 -9.80
CA GLY A 290 -3.31 -10.86 -10.03
C GLY A 290 -1.86 -10.48 -10.29
N ALA A 291 -1.59 -9.25 -10.72
CA ALA A 291 -0.25 -8.75 -11.02
C ALA A 291 0.07 -7.50 -10.21
N THR A 292 -0.22 -7.54 -8.91
CA THR A 292 0.04 -6.42 -8.01
C THR A 292 1.52 -6.32 -7.64
N VAL A 293 1.94 -5.09 -7.32
CA VAL A 293 3.26 -4.80 -6.77
C VAL A 293 3.16 -4.83 -5.25
N LEU A 294 3.89 -5.77 -4.66
CA LEU A 294 4.02 -5.90 -3.22
C LEU A 294 5.30 -5.21 -2.73
N ARG A 295 5.23 -4.60 -1.54
CA ARG A 295 6.35 -3.90 -0.90
C ARG A 295 7.04 -4.82 0.11
N ASP A 296 8.04 -4.31 0.82
CA ASP A 296 8.62 -4.94 2.02
C ASP A 296 9.12 -6.39 1.86
N GLY A 297 9.51 -6.77 0.63
CA GLY A 297 10.02 -8.11 0.34
C GLY A 297 8.95 -9.17 0.10
N TYR A 298 7.66 -8.82 0.08
CA TYR A 298 6.56 -9.77 -0.14
C TYR A 298 6.33 -10.19 -1.59
N GLN A 299 7.00 -9.55 -2.57
CA GLN A 299 6.78 -9.84 -4.00
C GLN A 299 6.93 -11.34 -4.37
N PRO A 300 7.93 -12.08 -3.86
CA PRO A 300 8.05 -13.52 -4.14
C PRO A 300 6.88 -14.35 -3.62
N SER A 301 6.12 -13.84 -2.64
CA SER A 301 5.00 -14.54 -2.00
C SER A 301 3.66 -14.31 -2.70
N LEU A 302 3.61 -13.55 -3.82
CA LEU A 302 2.35 -13.19 -4.48
C LEU A 302 1.46 -14.40 -4.83
N ALA A 303 2.03 -15.44 -5.45
CA ALA A 303 1.28 -16.65 -5.79
C ALA A 303 0.79 -17.40 -4.53
N ALA A 304 1.62 -17.43 -3.48
CA ALA A 304 1.26 -18.03 -2.19
C ALA A 304 0.13 -17.24 -1.50
N PHE A 305 0.08 -15.91 -1.64
CA PHE A 305 -1.01 -15.09 -1.12
C PHE A 305 -2.32 -15.30 -1.89
N HIS A 306 -2.27 -15.49 -3.21
CA HIS A 306 -3.46 -15.91 -3.94
C HIS A 306 -3.94 -17.29 -3.51
N ALA A 307 -3.02 -18.24 -3.25
CA ALA A 307 -3.39 -19.53 -2.70
C ALA A 307 -4.02 -19.42 -1.31
N LEU A 308 -3.56 -18.46 -0.49
CA LEU A 308 -4.12 -18.22 0.84
C LEU A 308 -5.55 -17.68 0.74
N TRP A 309 -5.79 -16.76 -0.20
CA TRP A 309 -7.14 -16.29 -0.50
C TRP A 309 -8.06 -17.40 -0.99
N GLU A 310 -7.58 -18.32 -1.85
CA GLU A 310 -8.39 -19.50 -2.25
C GLU A 310 -8.73 -20.38 -1.03
N ASP A 311 -7.76 -20.63 -0.16
CA ASP A 311 -7.92 -21.46 1.03
C ASP A 311 -8.89 -20.87 2.07
N THR A 312 -9.14 -19.55 2.01
CA THR A 312 -10.14 -18.86 2.83
C THR A 312 -11.37 -18.45 2.03
N SER A 313 -11.60 -19.06 0.86
CA SER A 313 -12.74 -18.76 -0.03
C SER A 313 -12.91 -17.26 -0.32
N SER A 314 -11.79 -16.54 -0.42
CA SER A 314 -11.71 -15.08 -0.60
C SER A 314 -12.56 -14.27 0.39
N THR A 315 -12.76 -14.76 1.62
CA THR A 315 -13.50 -14.07 2.68
C THR A 315 -12.51 -13.37 3.63
N PRO A 316 -12.48 -12.01 3.69
CA PRO A 316 -11.56 -11.28 4.55
C PRO A 316 -11.67 -11.62 6.03
N ALA A 317 -12.87 -11.84 6.55
CA ALA A 317 -13.09 -12.21 7.95
C ALA A 317 -12.41 -13.56 8.29
N THR A 318 -12.63 -14.59 7.47
CA THR A 318 -12.00 -15.91 7.63
C THR A 318 -10.48 -15.83 7.54
N LEU A 319 -9.93 -14.96 6.67
CA LEU A 319 -8.49 -14.76 6.63
C LEU A 319 -7.96 -14.03 7.85
N ALA A 320 -8.67 -12.99 8.33
CA ALA A 320 -8.28 -12.22 9.50
C ALA A 320 -8.10 -13.11 10.75
N GLU A 321 -9.00 -14.07 10.96
CA GLU A 321 -8.92 -15.05 12.05
C GLU A 321 -7.67 -15.96 11.99
N ARG A 322 -7.05 -16.07 10.81
CA ARG A 322 -5.86 -16.90 10.58
C ARG A 322 -4.56 -16.12 10.57
N LEU A 323 -4.61 -14.79 10.56
CA LEU A 323 -3.40 -13.98 10.53
C LEU A 323 -2.68 -14.04 11.88
N PRO A 324 -1.34 -14.13 11.88
CA PRO A 324 -0.58 -14.18 13.10
C PRO A 324 -0.56 -12.79 13.78
N PRO A 325 -0.28 -12.76 15.09
CA PRO A 325 0.26 -11.55 15.70
C PRO A 325 1.65 -11.22 15.11
N ALA A 326 2.21 -10.07 15.46
CA ALA A 326 3.44 -9.59 14.83
C ALA A 326 4.67 -10.45 15.15
N GLU A 327 4.73 -11.02 16.35
CA GLU A 327 5.80 -11.87 16.85
C GLU A 327 5.89 -13.22 16.11
N ASP A 328 4.75 -13.79 15.70
CA ASP A 328 4.67 -15.10 15.03
C ASP A 328 4.71 -14.97 13.49
N TRP A 329 4.95 -13.76 12.98
CA TRP A 329 4.92 -13.44 11.56
C TRP A 329 5.84 -14.32 10.70
N GLU A 330 7.07 -14.56 11.18
CA GLU A 330 8.07 -15.31 10.41
C GLU A 330 7.72 -16.80 10.32
N GLU A 331 7.31 -17.38 11.45
CA GLU A 331 6.85 -18.77 11.53
C GLU A 331 5.63 -18.99 10.63
N PHE A 332 4.64 -18.10 10.69
CA PHE A 332 3.47 -18.15 9.83
C PHE A 332 3.81 -18.16 8.34
N LEU A 333 4.70 -17.27 7.88
CA LEU A 333 5.09 -17.22 6.47
C LEU A 333 5.89 -18.45 6.05
N ALA A 334 6.79 -18.94 6.90
CA ALA A 334 7.57 -20.14 6.63
C ALA A 334 6.66 -21.39 6.53
N ASP A 335 5.73 -21.54 7.47
CA ASP A 335 4.74 -22.62 7.48
C ASP A 335 3.82 -22.56 6.27
N TRP A 336 3.34 -21.36 5.92
CA TRP A 336 2.49 -21.19 4.75
C TRP A 336 3.25 -21.50 3.46
N ALA A 337 4.49 -21.01 3.31
CA ALA A 337 5.34 -21.31 2.16
C ALA A 337 5.59 -22.82 2.03
N LYS A 338 5.85 -23.50 3.15
CA LYS A 338 6.01 -24.95 3.20
C LYS A 338 4.74 -25.67 2.75
N ARG A 339 3.57 -25.32 3.28
CA ARG A 339 2.28 -25.93 2.87
C ARG A 339 2.00 -25.76 1.38
N VAL A 340 2.28 -24.59 0.82
CA VAL A 340 2.13 -24.33 -0.62
C VAL A 340 3.12 -25.16 -1.45
N SER A 341 4.33 -25.40 -0.95
CA SER A 341 5.33 -26.25 -1.59
C SER A 341 4.96 -27.74 -1.53
N ASP A 342 4.45 -28.21 -0.38
CA ASP A 342 4.12 -29.61 -0.14
C ASP A 342 2.80 -30.03 -0.83
N GLU A 343 1.92 -29.07 -1.16
CA GLU A 343 0.62 -29.31 -1.81
C GLU A 343 0.54 -28.60 -3.19
N PRO A 344 0.99 -29.23 -4.29
CA PRO A 344 1.02 -28.60 -5.62
C PRO A 344 -0.33 -28.06 -6.11
N GLU A 345 -1.44 -28.70 -5.74
CA GLU A 345 -2.79 -28.26 -6.08
C GLU A 345 -3.14 -26.89 -5.46
N ARG A 346 -2.61 -26.61 -4.27
CA ARG A 346 -2.80 -25.33 -3.57
C ARG A 346 -2.09 -24.21 -4.31
N LEU A 347 -0.84 -24.43 -4.73
CA LEU A 347 -0.12 -23.48 -5.58
C LEU A 347 -0.81 -23.31 -6.93
N ALA A 348 -1.31 -24.40 -7.53
CA ALA A 348 -2.06 -24.34 -8.79
C ALA A 348 -3.34 -23.53 -8.64
N ALA A 349 -4.08 -23.67 -7.53
CA ALA A 349 -5.25 -22.85 -7.23
C ALA A 349 -4.90 -21.36 -7.13
N GLY A 350 -3.83 -21.02 -6.40
CA GLY A 350 -3.33 -19.65 -6.33
C GLY A 350 -2.97 -19.07 -7.70
N ARG A 351 -2.28 -19.84 -8.55
CA ARG A 351 -1.94 -19.44 -9.93
C ARG A 351 -3.18 -19.26 -10.81
N ARG A 352 -4.18 -20.14 -10.69
CA ARG A 352 -5.47 -20.01 -11.42
C ARG A 352 -6.20 -18.72 -11.01
N ARG A 353 -6.28 -18.46 -9.70
CA ARG A 353 -6.87 -17.22 -9.16
C ARG A 353 -6.14 -15.98 -9.69
N GLN A 354 -4.80 -16.02 -9.67
CA GLN A 354 -3.96 -14.95 -10.18
C GLN A 354 -4.24 -14.68 -11.67
N ALA A 355 -4.27 -15.73 -12.49
CA ALA A 355 -4.56 -15.64 -13.93
C ALA A 355 -5.96 -15.08 -14.20
N ALA A 356 -6.99 -15.56 -13.48
CA ALA A 356 -8.36 -15.07 -13.60
C ALA A 356 -8.45 -13.56 -13.34
N LEU A 357 -7.86 -13.07 -12.23
CA LEU A 357 -7.83 -11.63 -11.94
C LEU A 357 -7.07 -10.82 -13.01
N SER A 358 -5.99 -11.37 -13.56
CA SER A 358 -5.24 -10.71 -14.63
C SER A 358 -6.05 -10.62 -15.92
N GLU A 359 -6.80 -11.66 -16.27
CA GLU A 359 -7.71 -11.69 -17.41
C GLU A 359 -8.88 -10.71 -17.23
N ASP A 360 -9.47 -10.67 -16.03
CA ASP A 360 -10.53 -9.73 -15.68
C ASP A 360 -10.06 -8.27 -15.83
N GLY A 361 -8.83 -7.96 -15.41
CA GLY A 361 -8.25 -6.64 -15.64
C GLY A 361 -8.12 -6.29 -17.13
N GLN A 362 -7.83 -7.27 -17.99
CA GLN A 362 -7.85 -7.04 -19.44
C GLN A 362 -9.29 -6.79 -19.96
N ALA A 363 -10.30 -7.45 -19.39
CA ALA A 363 -11.70 -7.20 -19.73
C ALA A 363 -12.14 -5.76 -19.36
N VAL A 364 -11.70 -5.27 -18.19
CA VAL A 364 -11.90 -3.87 -17.79
C VAL A 364 -11.29 -2.91 -18.81
N ARG A 365 -10.02 -3.12 -19.18
CA ARG A 365 -9.35 -2.28 -20.20
C ARG A 365 -10.08 -2.32 -21.54
N ARG A 366 -10.46 -3.50 -22.03
CA ARG A 366 -11.18 -3.67 -23.30
C ARG A 366 -12.50 -2.89 -23.31
N THR A 367 -13.19 -2.85 -22.16
CA THR A 367 -14.44 -2.08 -21.99
C THR A 367 -14.18 -0.58 -22.20
N LEU A 368 -13.17 -0.01 -21.54
CA LEU A 368 -12.81 1.41 -21.72
C LEU A 368 -12.40 1.71 -23.17
N VAL A 369 -11.55 0.88 -23.77
CA VAL A 369 -11.09 1.07 -25.16
C VAL A 369 -12.27 1.04 -26.14
N ARG A 370 -13.22 0.13 -25.94
CA ARG A 370 -14.43 0.07 -26.77
C ARG A 370 -15.26 1.36 -26.63
N ILE A 371 -15.49 1.84 -25.41
CA ILE A 371 -16.26 3.09 -25.19
C ILE A 371 -15.59 4.28 -25.89
N LEU A 372 -14.26 4.39 -25.83
CA LEU A 372 -13.53 5.47 -26.54
C LEU A 372 -13.71 5.39 -28.06
N ARG A 373 -13.72 4.18 -28.64
CA ARG A 373 -13.99 3.99 -30.08
C ARG A 373 -15.41 4.42 -30.42
N GLU A 374 -16.40 3.99 -29.65
CA GLU A 374 -17.80 4.33 -29.88
C GLU A 374 -18.11 5.82 -29.71
N THR A 375 -17.28 6.53 -28.93
CA THR A 375 -17.36 7.99 -28.78
C THR A 375 -16.68 8.74 -29.94
N GLY A 376 -16.06 8.02 -30.89
CA GLY A 376 -15.30 8.61 -31.99
C GLY A 376 -13.96 9.23 -31.57
N ALA A 377 -13.50 8.96 -30.33
CA ALA A 377 -12.26 9.55 -29.81
C ALA A 377 -11.00 8.99 -30.49
N LEU A 378 -11.12 7.84 -31.16
CA LEU A 378 -10.01 7.10 -31.75
C LEU A 378 -10.00 7.09 -33.28
N ASP A 379 -10.94 7.80 -33.91
CA ASP A 379 -11.11 7.87 -35.36
C ASP A 379 -10.15 8.89 -36.02
#